data_AF-A0A9D6HNJ0-F1
#
_entry.id   AF-A0A9D6HNJ0-F1
#
_cell.length_a   1.000
_cell.length_b   1.000
_cell.length_c   1.000
_cell.angle_alpha   90.00
_cell.angle_beta   90.00
_cell.angle_gamma   90.00
#
_symmetry.space_group_name_H-M   'P 1'
#
loop_
_entity.id
_entity.type
_entity.pdbx_description
1 polymer ?
#
loop_
_entity_poly.entity_id
_entity_poly.type
_entity_poly.pdbx_seq_one_letter_code
_entity_poly.pdbx_strand_id
1 'polypeptide(L)'
;MFRFLLVAALFSLLLLLGGQEQIVLGKLGLISSLFAKEEDAELQALRSENSALRAALELRETFEAVVPDRSRHGLVAGVFSAYPFNFRPVLTLSRGASAGVKEGAAVVLGGVLVGQVTRVSAEIGVAKTVFDPRWEIPVRIGAAGVDAVLVGGTVPRLTLIAKDAAIGAGDTLTAADPSLPFGLAIGEIEEVTNEPSMPFKEATLRLPYRISALRFVSVLEPVVR
;
A
#
# COMPACT_ATOMS: atom_id res chain seq x y z
N MET A 1 26.27 28.96 11.13
CA MET A 1 27.04 29.94 11.94
C MET A 1 27.04 29.60 13.44
N PHE A 2 25.90 29.27 14.04
CA PHE A 2 25.78 28.94 15.48
C PHE A 2 26.62 27.72 15.95
N ARG A 3 26.79 26.71 15.08
CA ARG A 3 27.48 25.44 15.40
C ARG A 3 29.00 25.56 15.52
N PHE A 4 29.63 26.36 14.66
CA PHE A 4 31.08 26.67 14.76
C PHE A 4 31.41 27.44 16.04
N LEU A 5 30.49 28.32 16.44
CA LEU A 5 30.60 29.11 17.67
C LEU A 5 30.53 28.23 18.92
N LEU A 6 29.72 27.16 18.89
CA LEU A 6 29.59 26.22 19.99
C LEU A 6 30.83 25.33 20.15
N VAL A 7 31.42 24.87 19.04
CA VAL A 7 32.68 24.10 19.06
C VAL A 7 33.84 24.97 19.54
N ALA A 8 33.91 26.22 19.08
CA ALA A 8 34.93 27.18 19.53
C ALA A 8 34.78 27.52 21.02
N ALA A 9 33.55 27.72 21.50
CA ALA A 9 33.27 27.99 22.91
C ALA A 9 33.63 26.80 23.82
N LEU A 10 33.33 25.56 23.39
CA LEU A 10 33.72 24.35 24.13
C LEU A 10 35.25 24.18 24.18
N PHE A 11 35.94 24.51 23.08
CA PHE A 11 37.39 24.46 22.99
C PHE A 11 38.07 25.48 23.93
N SER A 12 37.58 26.73 23.94
CA SER A 12 38.05 27.75 24.90
C SER A 12 37.79 27.35 26.35
N LEU A 13 36.64 26.72 26.65
CA LEU A 13 36.32 26.25 28.01
C LEU A 13 37.23 25.09 28.46
N LEU A 14 37.60 24.19 27.56
CA LEU A 14 38.52 23.08 27.86
C LEU A 14 39.97 23.55 28.11
N LEU A 15 40.42 24.57 27.37
CA LEU A 15 41.74 25.20 27.57
C LEU A 15 41.84 25.89 28.93
N LEU A 16 40.75 26.53 29.39
CA LEU A 16 40.66 27.21 30.68
C LEU A 16 40.68 26.26 31.89
N LEU A 17 40.27 25.00 31.72
CA LEU A 17 40.20 24.00 32.80
C LEU A 17 41.51 23.21 33.01
N GLY A 18 42.62 23.61 32.38
CA GLY A 18 43.95 23.02 32.64
C GLY A 18 44.11 21.55 32.23
N GLY A 19 43.29 21.06 31.30
CA GLY A 19 43.36 19.68 30.82
C GLY A 19 44.63 19.42 30.01
N GLN A 20 45.34 18.33 30.29
CA GLN A 20 46.45 17.86 29.45
C GLN A 20 46.00 17.78 27.98
N GLU A 21 46.76 18.38 27.07
CA GLU A 21 46.41 18.55 25.64
C GLU A 21 45.92 17.25 24.98
N GLN A 22 46.46 16.10 25.37
CA GLN A 22 46.05 14.78 24.86
C GLN A 22 44.61 14.39 25.22
N ILE A 23 44.12 14.76 26.41
CA ILE A 23 42.74 14.47 26.86
C ILE A 23 41.74 15.39 26.17
N VAL A 24 42.14 16.64 25.93
CA VAL A 24 41.34 17.66 25.23
C VAL A 24 41.14 17.24 23.76
N LEU A 25 42.23 16.85 23.08
CA LEU A 25 42.21 16.37 21.69
C LEU A 25 41.35 15.11 21.53
N GLY A 26 41.47 14.14 22.47
CA GLY A 26 40.65 12.93 22.45
C GLY A 26 39.15 13.20 22.61
N LYS A 27 38.77 14.10 23.53
CA LYS A 27 37.35 14.48 23.72
C LYS A 27 36.79 15.28 22.54
N LEU A 28 37.59 16.15 21.93
CA LEU A 28 37.20 16.87 20.71
C LEU A 28 37.00 15.91 19.52
N GLY A 29 37.87 14.91 19.39
CA GLY A 29 37.74 13.84 18.37
C GLY A 29 36.48 12.99 18.53
N LEU A 30 36.09 12.71 19.77
CA LEU A 30 34.84 11.99 20.06
C LEU A 30 33.60 12.82 19.73
N ILE A 31 33.59 14.11 20.10
CA ILE A 31 32.45 14.99 19.82
C ILE A 31 32.28 15.22 18.31
N SER A 32 33.38 15.45 17.59
CA SER A 32 33.36 15.62 16.13
C SER A 32 32.93 14.34 15.40
N SER A 33 33.36 13.16 15.84
CA SER A 33 32.91 11.90 15.25
C SER A 33 31.45 11.56 15.57
N LEU A 34 30.92 11.99 16.72
CA LEU A 34 29.48 11.88 17.03
C LEU A 34 28.63 12.78 16.12
N PHE A 35 29.05 14.04 15.93
CA PHE A 35 28.34 14.95 15.03
C PHE A 35 28.40 14.50 13.57
N ALA A 36 29.55 14.00 13.11
CA ALA A 36 29.68 13.45 11.76
C ALA A 36 28.76 12.23 11.55
N LYS A 37 28.65 11.36 12.56
CA LYS A 37 27.78 10.17 12.51
C LYS A 37 26.29 10.53 12.48
N GLU A 38 25.90 11.59 13.19
CA GLU A 38 24.52 12.09 13.21
C GLU A 38 24.14 12.74 11.87
N GLU A 39 25.06 13.52 11.28
CA GLU A 39 24.90 14.12 9.95
C GLU A 39 24.83 13.06 8.83
N ASP A 40 25.66 12.02 8.90
CA ASP A 40 25.60 10.90 7.97
C ASP A 40 24.27 10.11 8.09
N ALA A 41 23.75 9.95 9.30
CA ALA A 41 22.47 9.27 9.52
C ALA A 41 21.28 10.07 8.96
N GLU A 42 21.27 11.40 9.17
CA GLU A 42 20.25 12.29 8.62
C GLU A 42 20.32 12.31 7.08
N LEU A 43 21.52 12.39 6.51
CA LEU A 43 21.74 12.36 5.07
C LEU A 43 21.30 11.02 4.45
N GLN A 44 21.56 9.90 5.13
CA GLN A 44 21.08 8.59 4.71
C GLN A 44 19.56 8.48 4.76
N ALA A 45 18.92 8.99 5.82
CA ALA A 45 17.47 9.01 5.94
C ALA A 45 16.81 9.81 4.82
N LEU A 46 17.31 11.02 4.55
CA LEU A 46 16.83 11.87 3.45
C LEU A 46 17.05 11.24 2.08
N ARG A 47 18.18 10.54 1.85
CA ARG A 47 18.42 9.81 0.60
C ARG A 47 17.47 8.63 0.41
N SER A 48 17.17 7.91 1.49
CA SER A 48 16.20 6.81 1.49
C SER A 48 14.78 7.33 1.21
N GLU A 49 14.40 8.46 1.79
CA GLU A 49 13.13 9.11 1.51
C GLU A 49 13.06 9.59 0.06
N ASN A 50 14.13 10.22 -0.44
CA ASN A 50 14.17 10.69 -1.82
C ASN A 50 14.08 9.54 -2.83
N SER A 51 14.74 8.41 -2.57
CA SER A 51 14.65 7.23 -3.43
C SER A 51 13.26 6.60 -3.41
N ALA A 52 12.62 6.52 -2.25
CA ALA A 52 11.25 6.03 -2.12
C ALA A 52 10.24 6.93 -2.85
N LEU A 53 10.40 8.25 -2.75
CA LEU A 53 9.56 9.23 -3.46
C LEU A 53 9.76 9.15 -4.97
N ARG A 54 11.00 8.99 -5.46
CA ARG A 54 11.28 8.79 -6.88
C ARG A 54 10.66 7.49 -7.41
N ALA A 55 10.80 6.39 -6.68
CA ALA A 55 10.16 5.14 -7.06
C ALA A 55 8.63 5.26 -7.13
N ALA A 56 8.02 6.03 -6.22
CA ALA A 56 6.58 6.31 -6.26
C ALA A 56 6.17 7.17 -7.47
N LEU A 57 7.03 8.12 -7.89
CA LEU A 57 6.82 8.94 -9.08
C LEU A 57 6.99 8.13 -10.37
N GLU A 58 8.03 7.32 -10.48
CA GLU A 58 8.24 6.42 -11.62
C GLU A 58 7.10 5.42 -11.77
N LEU A 59 6.63 4.89 -10.64
CA LEU A 59 5.47 4.01 -10.60
C LEU A 59 4.22 4.75 -11.12
N ARG A 60 4.01 6.00 -10.69
CA ARG A 60 2.92 6.85 -11.19
C ARG A 60 3.03 7.11 -12.69
N GLU A 61 4.19 7.49 -13.19
CA GLU A 61 4.42 7.77 -14.62
C GLU A 61 4.21 6.51 -15.49
N THR A 62 4.70 5.36 -15.02
CA THR A 62 4.47 4.07 -15.68
C THR A 62 2.98 3.72 -15.70
N PHE A 63 2.26 4.02 -14.61
CA PHE A 63 0.81 3.81 -14.57
C PHE A 63 0.03 4.79 -15.47
N GLU A 64 0.49 6.04 -15.63
CA GLU A 64 -0.11 7.02 -16.53
C GLU A 64 0.09 6.65 -18.01
N ALA A 65 1.14 5.91 -18.36
CA ALA A 65 1.43 5.50 -19.74
C ALA A 65 0.63 4.26 -20.24
N VAL A 66 0.17 3.40 -19.32
CA VAL A 66 -0.45 2.09 -19.67
C VAL A 66 -1.99 2.16 -19.73
N VAL A 67 -2.62 3.25 -19.26
CA VAL A 67 -4.09 3.38 -19.22
C VAL A 67 -4.56 4.47 -20.20
N PRO A 68 -5.03 4.11 -21.42
CA PRO A 68 -5.42 5.10 -22.45
C PRO A 68 -6.76 5.80 -22.17
N ASP A 69 -7.49 5.40 -21.14
CA ASP A 69 -8.83 5.91 -20.86
C ASP A 69 -8.84 6.90 -19.69
N ARG A 70 -8.82 8.18 -20.05
CA ARG A 70 -8.92 9.35 -19.17
C ARG A 70 -10.27 9.46 -18.42
N SER A 71 -11.16 8.49 -18.56
CA SER A 71 -12.49 8.46 -17.92
C SER A 71 -12.49 7.88 -16.49
N ARG A 72 -11.34 7.39 -15.99
CA ARG A 72 -11.20 6.80 -14.64
C ARG A 72 -9.96 7.33 -13.89
N HIS A 73 -9.72 8.64 -13.91
CA HIS A 73 -8.70 9.24 -13.03
C HIS A 73 -9.15 9.13 -11.57
N GLY A 74 -8.76 8.05 -10.89
CA GLY A 74 -8.99 7.92 -9.46
C GLY A 74 -8.20 8.97 -8.67
N LEU A 75 -8.76 9.43 -7.56
CA LEU A 75 -8.05 10.30 -6.63
C LEU A 75 -6.89 9.54 -5.99
N VAL A 76 -5.66 10.03 -6.15
CA VAL A 76 -4.49 9.43 -5.50
C VAL A 76 -4.50 9.76 -4.00
N ALA A 77 -4.43 8.71 -3.18
CA ALA A 77 -4.35 8.81 -1.73
C ALA A 77 -3.13 8.04 -1.22
N GLY A 78 -2.41 8.64 -0.27
CA GLY A 78 -1.39 7.97 0.51
C GLY A 78 -2.02 7.02 1.52
N VAL A 79 -1.32 5.95 1.87
CA VAL A 79 -1.75 4.97 2.86
C VAL A 79 -1.01 5.24 4.17
N PHE A 80 -1.69 5.82 5.16
CA PHE A 80 -1.07 6.23 6.43
C PHE A 80 -0.81 5.08 7.41
N SER A 81 -1.32 3.88 7.09
CA SER A 81 -0.93 2.65 7.77
C SER A 81 -1.20 1.49 6.83
N ALA A 82 -0.12 0.87 6.36
CA ALA A 82 -0.15 -0.51 5.91
C ALA A 82 0.43 -1.33 7.08
N TYR A 83 -0.20 -2.47 7.36
CA TYR A 83 0.30 -3.63 8.11
C TYR A 83 1.81 -3.56 8.51
N PRO A 84 2.17 -3.74 9.81
CA PRO A 84 1.66 -4.83 10.65
C PRO A 84 1.04 -4.42 12.00
N PHE A 85 0.84 -3.13 12.29
CA PHE A 85 0.53 -2.72 13.67
C PHE A 85 -0.89 -3.03 14.17
N ASN A 86 -1.79 -3.50 13.32
CA ASN A 86 -3.11 -3.98 13.74
C ASN A 86 -3.54 -5.09 12.77
N PHE A 87 -3.97 -6.25 13.28
CA PHE A 87 -4.61 -7.33 12.53
C PHE A 87 -5.96 -6.94 11.87
N ARG A 88 -6.09 -5.69 11.43
CA ARG A 88 -7.32 -5.14 10.87
C ARG A 88 -7.21 -5.13 9.34
N PRO A 89 -8.17 -5.71 8.62
CA PRO A 89 -8.18 -5.76 7.16
C PRO A 89 -8.62 -4.42 6.53
N VAL A 90 -8.12 -3.31 7.06
CA VAL A 90 -8.50 -1.95 6.67
C VAL A 90 -7.28 -1.12 6.30
N LEU A 91 -7.48 -0.19 5.37
CA LEU A 91 -6.49 0.83 4.99
C LEU A 91 -6.99 2.21 5.38
N THR A 92 -6.12 2.98 6.02
CA THR A 92 -6.36 4.41 6.29
C THR A 92 -5.76 5.25 5.17
N LEU A 93 -6.60 6.03 4.51
CA LEU A 93 -6.27 6.85 3.36
C LEU A 93 -6.03 8.30 3.76
N SER A 94 -5.04 8.94 3.15
CA SER A 94 -4.67 10.33 3.39
C SER A 94 -5.63 11.38 2.83
N ARG A 95 -6.78 10.93 2.34
CA ARG A 95 -7.79 11.73 1.66
C ARG A 95 -9.16 11.33 2.18
N GLY A 96 -9.97 12.34 2.52
CA GLY A 96 -11.36 12.18 2.97
C GLY A 96 -12.33 12.95 2.09
N ALA A 97 -13.48 13.31 2.66
CA ALA A 97 -14.56 13.99 1.97
C ALA A 97 -14.13 15.33 1.35
N SER A 98 -13.24 16.09 2.02
CA SER A 98 -12.69 17.37 1.53
C SER A 98 -11.97 17.22 0.19
N ALA A 99 -11.46 16.01 -0.13
CA ALA A 99 -10.79 15.68 -1.38
C ALA A 99 -11.69 14.93 -2.37
N GLY A 100 -12.99 14.78 -2.08
CA GLY A 100 -13.97 14.10 -2.94
C GLY A 100 -14.10 12.60 -2.71
N VAL A 101 -13.45 12.02 -1.68
CA VAL A 101 -13.65 10.61 -1.31
C VAL A 101 -15.08 10.40 -0.80
N LYS A 102 -15.72 9.32 -1.23
CA LYS A 102 -17.08 8.94 -0.83
C LYS A 102 -17.09 7.50 -0.34
N GLU A 103 -18.04 7.18 0.52
CA GLU A 103 -18.31 5.79 0.89
C GLU A 103 -18.74 4.97 -0.35
N GLY A 104 -18.39 3.69 -0.38
CA GLY A 104 -18.62 2.82 -1.53
C GLY A 104 -17.60 2.96 -2.66
N ALA A 105 -16.74 3.99 -2.64
CA ALA A 105 -15.67 4.17 -3.61
C ALA A 105 -14.72 2.97 -3.65
N ALA A 106 -14.38 2.50 -4.86
CA ALA A 106 -13.41 1.42 -5.03
C ALA A 106 -11.99 1.95 -4.84
N VAL A 107 -11.17 1.22 -4.08
CA VAL A 107 -9.76 1.51 -3.87
C VAL A 107 -8.95 0.54 -4.71
N VAL A 108 -8.07 1.07 -5.55
CA VAL A 108 -7.34 0.28 -6.54
C VAL A 108 -5.85 0.63 -6.56
N LEU A 109 -5.03 -0.33 -6.99
CA LEU A 109 -3.63 -0.13 -7.34
C LEU A 109 -3.44 -0.56 -8.78
N GLY A 110 -3.03 0.35 -9.67
CA GLY A 110 -2.83 0.02 -11.08
C GLY A 110 -4.07 -0.56 -11.78
N GLY A 111 -5.27 -0.14 -11.35
CA GLY A 111 -6.54 -0.69 -11.86
C GLY A 111 -6.97 -2.03 -11.25
N VAL A 112 -6.22 -2.56 -10.28
CA VAL A 112 -6.55 -3.79 -9.56
C VAL A 112 -7.20 -3.46 -8.22
N LEU A 113 -8.32 -4.12 -7.90
CA LEU A 113 -9.07 -3.96 -6.66
C LEU A 113 -8.19 -4.26 -5.44
N VAL A 114 -8.07 -3.29 -4.55
CA VAL A 114 -7.47 -3.45 -3.23
C VAL A 114 -8.56 -3.52 -2.15
N GLY A 115 -9.61 -2.71 -2.30
CA GLY A 115 -10.60 -2.51 -1.27
C GLY A 115 -11.76 -1.60 -1.68
N GLN A 116 -12.58 -1.25 -0.69
CA GLN A 116 -13.71 -0.35 -0.85
C GLN A 116 -13.80 0.57 0.38
N VAL A 117 -14.02 1.86 0.15
CA VAL A 117 -14.19 2.85 1.21
C VAL A 117 -15.47 2.54 2.00
N THR A 118 -15.34 2.39 3.31
CA THR A 118 -16.45 2.07 4.22
C THR A 118 -16.81 3.22 5.14
N ARG A 119 -15.87 4.13 5.42
CA ARG A 119 -16.08 5.31 6.26
C ARG A 119 -15.27 6.47 5.75
N VAL A 120 -15.83 7.67 5.82
CA VAL A 120 -15.16 8.90 5.40
C VAL A 120 -15.34 10.00 6.45
N SER A 121 -14.23 10.57 6.90
CA SER A 121 -14.16 11.83 7.63
C SER A 121 -13.75 12.97 6.67
N ALA A 122 -13.72 14.21 7.13
CA ALA A 122 -13.29 15.36 6.31
C ALA A 122 -11.94 15.12 5.62
N GLU A 123 -10.92 14.71 6.40
CA GLU A 123 -9.54 14.60 5.89
C GLU A 123 -9.07 13.17 5.62
N ILE A 124 -9.77 12.16 6.14
CA ILE A 124 -9.32 10.76 6.13
C ILE A 124 -10.44 9.85 5.62
N GLY A 125 -10.07 8.90 4.77
CA GLY A 125 -10.92 7.79 4.34
C GLY A 125 -10.47 6.48 4.97
N VAL A 126 -11.39 5.56 5.19
CA VAL A 126 -11.10 4.20 5.66
C VAL A 126 -11.70 3.21 4.68
N ALA A 127 -10.89 2.28 4.19
CA ALA A 127 -11.31 1.23 3.27
C ALA A 127 -11.18 -0.15 3.90
N LYS A 128 -12.18 -1.01 3.70
CA LYS A 128 -12.02 -2.46 3.91
C LYS A 128 -11.24 -3.03 2.72
N THR A 129 -10.51 -4.12 2.91
CA THR A 129 -9.67 -4.73 1.87
C THR A 129 -10.09 -6.15 1.56
N VAL A 130 -9.58 -6.71 0.44
CA VAL A 130 -9.79 -8.11 0.03
C VAL A 130 -9.29 -9.11 1.08
N PHE A 131 -8.54 -8.63 2.08
CA PHE A 131 -8.07 -9.43 3.20
C PHE A 131 -9.04 -9.49 4.38
N ASP A 132 -10.21 -8.85 4.28
CA ASP A 132 -11.28 -8.95 5.28
C ASP A 132 -12.04 -10.27 5.09
N PRO A 133 -12.05 -11.18 6.08
CA PRO A 133 -12.75 -12.46 5.97
C PRO A 133 -14.27 -12.32 5.87
N ARG A 134 -14.82 -11.14 6.16
CA ARG A 134 -16.26 -10.85 6.03
C ARG A 134 -16.61 -10.25 4.67
N TRP A 135 -15.62 -9.99 3.82
CA TRP A 135 -15.89 -9.42 2.51
C TRP A 135 -16.05 -10.54 1.49
N GLU A 136 -17.30 -10.73 1.08
CA GLU A 136 -17.71 -11.67 0.05
C GLU A 136 -18.32 -10.89 -1.11
N ILE A 137 -17.84 -11.12 -2.33
CA ILE A 137 -18.38 -10.46 -3.53
C ILE A 137 -18.49 -11.43 -4.70
N PRO A 138 -19.50 -11.27 -5.57
CA PRO A 138 -19.58 -12.01 -6.82
C PRO A 138 -18.47 -11.57 -7.78
N VAL A 139 -17.89 -12.54 -8.47
CA VAL A 139 -16.75 -12.35 -9.38
C VAL A 139 -16.91 -13.23 -10.63
N ARG A 140 -16.19 -12.87 -11.68
CA ARG A 140 -16.11 -13.62 -12.93
C ARG A 140 -14.69 -14.04 -13.25
N ILE A 141 -14.53 -15.29 -13.64
CA ILE A 141 -13.26 -15.94 -13.97
C ILE A 141 -13.13 -16.09 -15.49
N GLY A 142 -11.98 -15.65 -16.01
CA GLY A 142 -11.56 -15.85 -17.39
C GLY A 142 -12.45 -15.15 -18.43
N ALA A 143 -12.14 -15.39 -19.70
CA ALA A 143 -12.89 -14.81 -20.83
C ALA A 143 -14.32 -15.37 -20.96
N ALA A 144 -14.54 -16.60 -20.49
CA ALA A 144 -15.85 -17.23 -20.48
C ALA A 144 -16.80 -16.65 -19.42
N GLY A 145 -16.28 -15.85 -18.47
CA GLY A 145 -17.09 -15.20 -17.45
C GLY A 145 -17.73 -16.17 -16.46
N VAL A 146 -17.00 -17.22 -16.06
CA VAL A 146 -17.50 -18.21 -15.10
C VAL A 146 -17.78 -17.51 -13.77
N ASP A 147 -19.01 -17.63 -13.28
CA ASP A 147 -19.40 -17.03 -12.01
C ASP A 147 -18.79 -17.78 -10.82
N ALA A 148 -18.34 -17.01 -9.83
CA ALA A 148 -17.82 -17.50 -8.57
C ALA A 148 -18.04 -16.45 -7.46
N VAL A 149 -17.68 -16.81 -6.23
CA VAL A 149 -17.65 -15.87 -5.11
C VAL A 149 -16.22 -15.73 -4.60
N LEU A 150 -15.74 -14.49 -4.54
CA LEU A 150 -14.53 -14.16 -3.80
C LEU A 150 -14.86 -14.05 -2.32
N VAL A 151 -14.19 -14.87 -1.50
CA VAL A 151 -14.21 -14.75 -0.05
C VAL A 151 -12.86 -14.20 0.39
N GLY A 152 -12.88 -13.02 1.02
CA GLY A 152 -11.68 -12.40 1.56
C GLY A 152 -11.08 -13.16 2.75
N GLY A 153 -9.98 -12.63 3.27
CA GLY A 153 -9.26 -13.19 4.42
C GLY A 153 -7.75 -13.07 4.27
N THR A 154 -6.99 -13.55 5.25
CA THR A 154 -5.51 -13.54 5.18
C THR A 154 -5.01 -14.16 3.88
N VAL A 155 -5.65 -15.24 3.44
CA VAL A 155 -5.49 -15.84 2.12
C VAL A 155 -6.88 -15.83 1.46
N PRO A 156 -7.15 -14.84 0.59
CA PRO A 156 -8.39 -14.78 -0.15
C PRO A 156 -8.56 -16.01 -1.05
N ARG A 157 -9.80 -16.48 -1.23
CA ARG A 157 -10.12 -17.66 -2.05
C ARG A 157 -11.39 -17.47 -2.86
N LEU A 158 -11.54 -18.28 -3.89
CA LEU A 158 -12.74 -18.39 -4.71
C LEU A 158 -13.53 -19.62 -4.32
N THR A 159 -14.84 -19.46 -4.19
CA THR A 159 -15.79 -20.54 -3.84
C THR A 159 -16.97 -20.54 -4.81
N LEU A 160 -17.84 -21.54 -4.68
CA LEU A 160 -19.07 -21.69 -5.46
C LEU A 160 -18.84 -21.80 -6.98
N ILE A 161 -17.70 -22.34 -7.38
CA ILE A 161 -17.38 -22.59 -8.80
C ILE A 161 -18.02 -23.91 -9.23
N ALA A 162 -18.77 -23.91 -10.34
CA ALA A 162 -19.43 -25.12 -10.84
C ALA A 162 -18.42 -26.25 -11.21
N LYS A 163 -18.83 -27.51 -11.02
CA LYS A 163 -17.96 -28.69 -11.26
C LYS A 163 -17.55 -28.87 -12.72
N ASP A 164 -18.42 -28.48 -13.64
CA ASP A 164 -18.22 -28.55 -15.08
C ASP A 164 -17.55 -27.29 -15.66
N ALA A 165 -17.39 -26.22 -14.87
CA ALA A 165 -16.73 -25.00 -15.31
C ALA A 165 -15.28 -25.26 -15.72
N ALA A 166 -14.93 -24.83 -16.94
CA ALA A 166 -13.57 -24.88 -17.47
C ALA A 166 -12.79 -23.66 -16.96
N ILE A 167 -12.02 -23.85 -15.90
CA ILE A 167 -11.12 -22.85 -15.30
C ILE A 167 -9.74 -23.46 -15.01
N GLY A 168 -8.72 -22.62 -14.92
CA GLY A 168 -7.35 -23.04 -14.62
C GLY A 168 -6.48 -21.92 -14.04
N ALA A 169 -5.26 -22.29 -13.64
CA ALA A 169 -4.27 -21.34 -13.17
C ALA A 169 -3.93 -20.30 -14.25
N GLY A 170 -3.81 -19.04 -13.84
CA GLY A 170 -3.59 -17.90 -14.73
C GLY A 170 -4.87 -17.25 -15.27
N ASP A 171 -6.05 -17.84 -15.04
CA ASP A 171 -7.31 -17.19 -15.41
C ASP A 171 -7.52 -15.90 -14.60
N THR A 172 -7.84 -14.82 -15.30
CA THR A 172 -8.05 -13.50 -14.69
C THR A 172 -9.37 -13.42 -13.94
N LEU A 173 -9.37 -12.74 -12.81
CA LEU A 173 -10.52 -12.50 -11.95
C LEU A 173 -11.00 -11.05 -12.07
N THR A 174 -12.30 -10.86 -12.29
CA THR A 174 -12.93 -9.54 -12.34
C THR A 174 -14.12 -9.42 -11.39
N ALA A 175 -14.35 -8.23 -10.85
CA ALA A 175 -15.50 -7.95 -9.98
C ALA A 175 -16.81 -7.93 -10.79
N ALA A 176 -17.84 -8.59 -10.23
CA ALA A 176 -19.21 -8.57 -10.73
C ALA A 176 -20.19 -7.96 -9.72
N ASP A 177 -19.68 -7.32 -8.67
CA ASP A 177 -20.47 -6.65 -7.63
C ASP A 177 -20.95 -5.27 -8.11
N PRO A 178 -22.26 -4.94 -7.99
CA PRO A 178 -22.81 -3.66 -8.46
C PRO A 178 -22.30 -2.44 -7.69
N SER A 179 -21.74 -2.63 -6.49
CA SER A 179 -21.11 -1.55 -5.72
C SER A 179 -19.70 -1.20 -6.20
N LEU A 180 -19.13 -2.00 -7.11
CA LEU A 180 -17.81 -1.80 -7.69
C LEU A 180 -17.91 -1.48 -9.19
N PRO A 181 -16.91 -0.77 -9.76
CA PRO A 181 -16.82 -0.58 -11.20
C PRO A 181 -16.85 -1.93 -11.92
N PHE A 182 -17.77 -2.07 -12.87
CA PHE A 182 -17.92 -3.30 -13.64
C PHE A 182 -16.60 -3.69 -14.32
N GLY A 183 -16.25 -4.99 -14.22
CA GLY A 183 -15.06 -5.55 -14.84
C GLY A 183 -13.74 -5.17 -14.15
N LEU A 184 -13.79 -4.62 -12.93
CA LEU A 184 -12.58 -4.25 -12.21
C LEU A 184 -11.72 -5.50 -11.92
N ALA A 185 -10.45 -5.48 -12.35
CA ALA A 185 -9.53 -6.58 -12.14
C ALA A 185 -9.23 -6.80 -10.65
N ILE A 186 -9.04 -8.06 -10.24
CA ILE A 186 -8.74 -8.42 -8.85
C ILE A 186 -7.40 -9.16 -8.76
N GLY A 187 -7.21 -10.17 -9.60
CA GLY A 187 -6.03 -11.03 -9.58
C GLY A 187 -6.18 -12.17 -10.57
N GLU A 188 -5.44 -13.25 -10.34
CA GLU A 188 -5.46 -14.45 -11.18
C GLU A 188 -5.63 -15.69 -10.31
N ILE A 189 -6.18 -16.76 -10.88
CA ILE A 189 -6.21 -18.07 -10.21
C ILE A 189 -4.79 -18.58 -10.05
N GLU A 190 -4.46 -19.03 -8.85
CA GLU A 190 -3.19 -19.69 -8.55
C GLU A 190 -3.32 -21.21 -8.63
N GLU A 191 -4.30 -21.78 -7.91
CA GLU A 191 -4.56 -23.21 -7.89
C GLU A 191 -6.06 -23.49 -7.82
N VAL A 192 -6.52 -24.55 -8.49
CA VAL A 192 -7.92 -25.00 -8.47
C VAL A 192 -8.01 -26.30 -7.69
N THR A 193 -8.85 -26.34 -6.67
CA THR A 193 -9.13 -27.51 -5.86
C THR A 193 -10.48 -28.10 -6.25
N ASN A 194 -10.49 -29.34 -6.72
CA ASN A 194 -11.70 -30.06 -7.10
C ASN A 194 -11.87 -31.35 -6.29
N GLU A 195 -12.42 -31.20 -5.08
CA GLU A 195 -12.71 -32.36 -4.22
C GLU A 195 -14.00 -33.08 -4.65
N PRO A 196 -13.98 -34.41 -4.87
CA PRO A 196 -15.17 -35.16 -5.29
C PRO A 196 -16.34 -35.09 -4.31
N SER A 197 -16.06 -34.92 -3.02
CA SER A 197 -17.05 -34.82 -1.95
C SER A 197 -17.74 -33.45 -1.85
N MET A 198 -17.15 -32.41 -2.41
CA MET A 198 -17.68 -31.05 -2.36
C MET A 198 -18.61 -30.78 -3.56
N PRO A 199 -19.71 -30.04 -3.40
CA PRO A 199 -20.62 -29.71 -4.49
C PRO A 199 -20.04 -28.71 -5.51
N PHE A 200 -19.03 -27.94 -5.11
CA PHE A 200 -18.38 -26.92 -5.93
C PHE A 200 -16.86 -27.15 -5.99
N LYS A 201 -16.18 -26.48 -6.92
CA LYS A 201 -14.72 -26.29 -6.88
C LYS A 201 -14.40 -25.07 -6.02
N GLU A 202 -13.20 -25.05 -5.47
CA GLU A 202 -12.59 -23.86 -4.87
C GLU A 202 -11.32 -23.52 -5.64
N ALA A 203 -10.84 -22.29 -5.49
CA ALA A 203 -9.56 -21.90 -6.04
C ALA A 203 -8.85 -20.87 -5.14
N THR A 204 -7.53 -20.93 -5.09
CA THR A 204 -6.71 -19.88 -4.50
C THR A 204 -6.41 -18.80 -5.55
N LEU A 205 -6.09 -17.60 -5.09
CA LEU A 205 -5.84 -16.47 -5.98
C LEU A 205 -4.52 -15.80 -5.68
N ARG A 206 -3.85 -15.40 -6.75
CA ARG A 206 -2.64 -14.60 -6.73
C ARG A 206 -2.98 -13.13 -6.97
N LEU A 207 -2.71 -12.30 -5.98
CA LEU A 207 -2.81 -10.84 -6.11
C LEU A 207 -1.50 -10.28 -6.70
N PRO A 208 -1.56 -9.30 -7.62
CA PRO A 208 -0.38 -8.69 -8.23
C PRO A 208 0.32 -7.68 -7.30
N TYR A 209 -0.09 -7.60 -6.03
CA TYR A 209 0.46 -6.67 -5.06
C TYR A 209 0.55 -7.30 -3.66
N ARG A 210 1.40 -6.73 -2.82
CA ARG A 210 1.50 -7.06 -1.40
C ARG A 210 0.92 -5.92 -0.58
N ILE A 211 -0.03 -6.21 0.32
CA ILE A 211 -0.69 -5.18 1.13
C ILE A 211 0.31 -4.36 1.96
N SER A 212 1.37 -4.99 2.49
CA SER A 212 2.43 -4.33 3.28
C SER A 212 3.29 -3.37 2.46
N ALA A 213 3.34 -3.54 1.14
CA ALA A 213 4.09 -2.69 0.23
C ALA A 213 3.26 -1.49 -0.28
N LEU A 214 1.97 -1.42 0.05
CA LEU A 214 1.12 -0.30 -0.38
C LEU A 214 1.58 0.99 0.29
N ARG A 215 1.80 2.01 -0.53
CA ARG A 215 2.12 3.39 -0.10
C ARG A 215 1.14 4.39 -0.66
N PHE A 216 0.72 4.16 -1.89
CA PHE A 216 -0.27 4.96 -2.60
C PHE A 216 -1.29 4.05 -3.26
N VAL A 217 -2.52 4.53 -3.34
CA VAL A 217 -3.64 3.90 -4.03
C VAL A 217 -4.43 4.95 -4.78
N SER A 218 -5.24 4.53 -5.74
CA SER A 218 -6.22 5.37 -6.42
C SER A 218 -7.61 5.07 -5.91
N VAL A 219 -8.41 6.10 -5.64
CA VAL A 219 -9.80 5.99 -5.21
C VAL A 219 -10.71 6.37 -6.36
N LEU A 220 -11.47 5.41 -6.86
CA LEU A 220 -12.41 5.60 -7.97
C LEU A 220 -13.72 6.20 -7.45
N GLU A 221 -14.42 6.98 -8.28
CA GLU A 221 -15.75 7.43 -7.93
C GLU A 221 -16.71 6.24 -7.73
N PRO A 222 -17.64 6.30 -6.76
CA PRO A 222 -18.64 5.26 -6.58
C PRO A 222 -19.54 5.12 -7.82
N VAL A 223 -19.88 3.87 -8.15
CA VAL A 223 -20.78 3.56 -9.28
C VAL A 223 -22.23 3.90 -8.96
N VAL A 224 -22.61 3.82 -7.69
CA VAL A 224 -23.98 4.11 -7.21
C VAL A 224 -24.02 5.53 -6.65
N ARG A 225 -24.94 6.35 -7.19
CA ARG A 225 -25.22 7.71 -6.72
C ARG A 225 -26.22 7.72 -5.57
#